data_AF-A0A4Q1JVC5-F1
#
_entry.id   AF-A0A4Q1JVC5-F1
#
_cell.length_a   1.000
_cell.length_b   1.000
_cell.length_c   1.000
_cell.angle_alpha   90.00
_cell.angle_beta   90.00
_cell.angle_gamma   90.00
#
_symmetry.space_group_name_H-M   'P 1'
#
loop_
_entity.id
_entity.type
_entity.pdbx_description
1 polymer ?
#
loop_
_entity_poly.entity_id
_entity_poly.type
_entity_poly.pdbx_seq_one_letter_code
_entity_poly.pdbx_strand_id
1 'polypeptide(L)'
;MDLSKYDLASLERVDFVLNEWRHAGADINQIGKSMYAFGAFAGEVLRNLEPGRWFKPTTEENPDDFLEYPFLAVRLLDGREWKPINLGFAMFRSKELVNLRGALEDLLSRTT
;
A
#
# COMPACT_ATOMS: atom_id res chain seq x y z
N MET A 1 22.35 3.54 -3.19
CA MET A 1 20.93 3.97 -3.12
C MET A 1 20.72 4.50 -1.72
N ASP A 2 20.22 5.71 -1.57
CA ASP A 2 19.97 6.32 -0.27
C ASP A 2 18.66 5.77 0.31
N LEU A 3 18.78 4.91 1.33
CA LEU A 3 17.65 4.21 1.95
C LEU A 3 16.91 5.07 2.98
N SER A 4 17.45 6.24 3.35
CA SER A 4 16.81 7.14 4.32
C SER A 4 15.49 7.74 3.80
N LYS A 5 15.16 7.49 2.52
CA LYS A 5 13.91 7.92 1.88
C LYS A 5 12.77 6.90 2.01
N TYR A 6 13.05 5.71 2.55
CA TYR A 6 12.09 4.61 2.67
C TYR A 6 11.81 4.28 4.14
N ASP A 7 11.29 5.26 4.87
CA ASP A 7 10.91 5.14 6.29
C ASP A 7 9.41 5.40 6.50
N LEU A 8 8.90 5.20 7.72
CA LEU A 8 7.49 5.46 8.03
C LEU A 8 7.09 6.93 7.84
N ALA A 9 8.01 7.87 8.10
CA ALA A 9 7.75 9.30 7.93
C ALA A 9 7.49 9.65 6.45
N SER A 10 8.15 8.95 5.52
CA SER A 10 7.92 9.13 4.08
C SER A 10 6.48 8.78 3.65
N LEU A 11 5.80 7.89 4.37
CA LEU A 11 4.39 7.53 4.10
C LEU A 11 3.40 8.60 4.55
N GLU A 12 3.72 9.41 5.56
CA GLU A 12 2.85 10.53 5.98
C GLU A 12 2.54 11.46 4.81
N ARG A 13 3.55 11.72 3.97
CA ARG A 13 3.39 12.61 2.81
C ARG A 13 2.56 11.98 1.70
N VAL A 14 2.68 10.66 1.51
CA VAL A 14 1.83 9.92 0.59
C VAL A 14 0.38 9.96 1.06
N ASP A 15 0.15 9.70 2.34
CA ASP A 15 -1.17 9.73 2.97
C ASP A 15 -1.83 11.10 2.84
N PHE A 16 -1.05 12.17 3.06
CA PHE A 16 -1.51 13.54 2.84
C PHE A 16 -1.99 13.76 1.40
N VAL A 17 -1.19 13.40 0.40
CA VAL A 17 -1.54 13.60 -1.03
C VAL A 17 -2.77 12.79 -1.42
N LEU A 18 -2.86 11.54 -0.98
CA LEU A 18 -4.02 10.69 -1.23
C LEU A 18 -5.29 11.29 -0.64
N ASN A 19 -5.20 11.82 0.58
CA ASN A 19 -6.32 12.46 1.23
C ASN A 19 -6.75 13.76 0.52
N GLU A 20 -5.80 14.59 0.08
CA GLU A 20 -6.08 15.81 -0.69
C GLU A 20 -6.77 15.50 -2.02
N TRP A 21 -6.27 14.52 -2.78
CA TRP A 21 -6.88 14.12 -4.05
C TRP A 21 -8.29 13.54 -3.86
N ARG A 22 -8.51 12.80 -2.78
CA ARG A 22 -9.83 12.29 -2.42
C ARG A 22 -10.80 13.43 -2.10
N HIS A 23 -10.39 14.40 -1.28
CA HIS A 23 -11.21 15.57 -0.94
C HIS A 23 -11.50 16.46 -2.16
N ALA A 24 -10.56 16.57 -3.08
CA ALA A 24 -10.73 17.31 -4.32
C ALA A 24 -11.61 16.58 -5.36
N GLY A 25 -12.03 15.34 -5.10
CA GLY A 25 -12.84 14.55 -6.03
C GLY A 25 -12.08 14.12 -7.28
N ALA A 26 -10.78 13.83 -7.15
CA ALA A 26 -9.95 13.41 -8.28
C ALA A 26 -10.52 12.16 -8.97
N ASP A 27 -10.41 12.10 -10.30
CA ASP A 27 -10.82 10.94 -11.07
C ASP A 27 -9.79 9.81 -10.92
N ILE A 28 -10.21 8.68 -10.35
CA ILE A 28 -9.38 7.48 -10.15
C ILE A 28 -8.69 7.03 -11.44
N ASN A 29 -9.33 7.20 -12.61
CA ASN A 29 -8.76 6.79 -13.89
C ASN A 29 -7.57 7.67 -14.30
N GLN A 30 -7.56 8.93 -13.86
CA GLN A 30 -6.49 9.89 -14.14
C GLN A 30 -5.31 9.72 -13.18
N ILE A 31 -5.58 9.32 -11.93
CA ILE A 31 -4.55 9.16 -10.89
C ILE A 31 -4.11 7.71 -10.69
N GLY A 32 -4.68 6.73 -11.40
CA GLY A 32 -4.42 5.30 -11.16
C GLY A 32 -2.94 4.90 -11.22
N LYS A 33 -2.13 5.52 -12.08
CA LYS A 33 -0.68 5.30 -12.12
C LYS A 33 0.02 5.83 -10.87
N SER A 34 -0.42 6.97 -10.34
CA SER A 34 0.09 7.54 -9.10
C SER A 34 -0.29 6.66 -7.90
N MET A 35 -1.53 6.14 -7.87
CA MET A 35 -1.98 5.18 -6.85
C MET A 35 -1.12 3.92 -6.84
N TYR A 36 -0.84 3.38 -8.02
CA TYR A 36 0.08 2.26 -8.18
C TYR A 36 1.48 2.59 -7.64
N ALA A 37 2.04 3.75 -8.01
CA ALA A 37 3.36 4.17 -7.57
C ALA A 37 3.45 4.37 -6.05
N PHE A 38 2.42 4.97 -5.43
CA PHE A 38 2.35 5.15 -3.99
C PHE A 38 2.23 3.83 -3.22
N GLY A 39 1.41 2.91 -3.70
CA GLY A 39 1.36 1.56 -3.13
C GLY A 39 2.67 0.78 -3.30
N ALA A 40 3.31 0.87 -4.47
CA ALA A 40 4.61 0.25 -4.69
C ALA A 40 5.69 0.85 -3.78
N PHE A 41 5.68 2.17 -3.61
CA PHE A 41 6.55 2.87 -2.67
C PHE A 41 6.34 2.38 -1.24
N ALA A 42 5.10 2.25 -0.79
CA ALA A 42 4.79 1.70 0.53
C ALA A 42 5.32 0.27 0.72
N GLY A 43 5.22 -0.58 -0.31
CA GLY A 43 5.84 -1.90 -0.26
C GLY A 43 7.37 -1.89 -0.16
N GLU A 44 8.05 -0.92 -0.77
CA GLU A 44 9.49 -0.74 -0.58
C GLU A 44 9.84 -0.22 0.81
N VAL A 45 9.02 0.67 1.39
CA VAL A 45 9.15 1.07 2.81
C VAL A 45 9.05 -0.16 3.72
N LEU A 46 8.05 -1.03 3.51
CA LEU A 46 7.95 -2.28 4.26
C LEU A 46 9.22 -3.13 4.10
N ARG A 47 9.68 -3.37 2.87
CA ARG A 47 10.86 -4.20 2.61
C ARG A 47 12.17 -3.64 3.18
N ASN A 48 12.23 -2.33 3.39
CA ASN A 48 13.35 -1.66 4.05
C ASN A 48 13.30 -1.84 5.59
N LEU A 49 12.10 -1.92 6.17
CA LEU A 49 11.89 -2.11 7.61
C LEU A 49 11.94 -3.59 8.03
N GLU A 50 11.40 -4.48 7.19
CA GLU A 50 11.33 -5.91 7.45
C GLU A 50 11.63 -6.72 6.17
N PRO A 51 12.53 -7.72 6.21
CA PRO A 51 12.85 -8.51 5.03
C PRO A 51 11.63 -9.18 4.42
N GLY A 52 11.41 -8.95 3.13
CA GLY A 52 10.29 -9.51 2.39
C GLY A 52 10.54 -9.54 0.88
N ARG A 53 9.69 -10.27 0.16
CA ARG A 53 9.76 -10.43 -1.29
C ARG A 53 8.44 -10.04 -1.93
N TRP A 54 8.54 -9.31 -3.05
CA TRP A 54 7.40 -9.13 -3.93
C TRP A 54 7.01 -10.45 -4.57
N PHE A 55 5.70 -10.67 -4.67
CA PHE A 55 5.13 -11.79 -5.39
C PHE A 55 3.82 -11.35 -6.07
N LYS A 56 3.40 -12.13 -7.06
CA LYS A 56 2.07 -11.98 -7.67
C LYS A 56 1.11 -12.89 -6.92
N PRO A 57 0.05 -12.36 -6.27
CA PRO A 57 -0.98 -13.19 -5.66
C PRO A 57 -1.64 -14.11 -6.70
N THR A 58 -1.97 -15.33 -6.29
CA THR A 58 -2.83 -16.22 -7.08
C THR A 58 -4.26 -15.70 -7.00
N THR A 59 -4.90 -15.49 -8.15
CA THR A 59 -6.26 -14.92 -8.29
C THR A 59 -7.37 -15.78 -7.69
N GLU A 60 -7.05 -16.95 -7.14
CA GLU A 60 -8.03 -17.91 -6.59
C GLU A 60 -8.58 -17.51 -5.21
N GLU A 61 -7.92 -16.59 -4.49
CA GLU A 61 -8.25 -16.41 -3.06
C GLU A 61 -9.45 -15.50 -2.78
N ASN A 62 -9.83 -14.55 -3.65
CA ASN A 62 -11.10 -13.80 -3.47
C ASN A 62 -11.44 -12.87 -4.66
N PRO A 63 -12.36 -13.21 -5.57
CA PRO A 63 -12.69 -12.34 -6.71
C PRO A 63 -13.36 -11.01 -6.31
N ASP A 64 -13.99 -10.95 -5.13
CA ASP A 64 -14.73 -9.77 -4.66
C ASP A 64 -13.86 -8.71 -3.96
N ASP A 65 -12.65 -9.09 -3.52
CA ASP A 65 -11.70 -8.21 -2.80
C ASP A 65 -10.60 -7.64 -3.71
N PHE A 66 -10.50 -8.17 -4.93
CA PHE A 66 -9.60 -7.65 -5.94
C PHE A 66 -10.31 -6.56 -6.73
N LEU A 67 -9.87 -5.32 -6.53
CA LEU A 67 -9.85 -4.36 -7.64
C LEU A 67 -9.37 -5.11 -8.87
N GLU A 68 -10.02 -4.93 -10.02
CA GLU A 68 -9.96 -5.71 -11.28
C GLU A 68 -8.57 -6.18 -11.78
N TYR A 69 -7.47 -5.82 -11.11
CA TYR A 69 -6.11 -6.22 -11.35
C TYR A 69 -5.47 -6.84 -10.10
N PRO A 70 -4.96 -8.09 -10.16
CA PRO A 70 -4.11 -8.65 -9.13
C PRO A 70 -2.76 -7.92 -9.12
N PHE A 71 -2.67 -6.86 -8.34
CA PHE A 71 -1.41 -6.15 -8.13
C PHE A 71 -0.45 -6.96 -7.26
N LEU A 72 0.84 -6.61 -7.34
CA LEU A 72 1.89 -7.26 -6.57
C LEU A 72 1.66 -7.05 -5.07
N ALA A 73 2.04 -8.06 -4.28
CA ALA A 73 2.01 -8.06 -2.83
C ALA A 73 3.41 -8.35 -2.28
N VAL A 74 3.65 -7.99 -1.02
CA VAL A 74 4.88 -8.30 -0.29
C VAL A 74 4.59 -9.44 0.68
N ARG A 75 5.39 -10.50 0.64
CA ARG A 75 5.40 -11.57 1.64
C ARG A 75 6.66 -11.45 2.49
N LEU A 76 6.48 -11.34 3.80
CA LEU A 76 7.55 -11.30 4.80
C LEU A 76 8.10 -12.70 5.06
N LEU A 77 9.28 -12.78 5.69
CA LEU A 77 9.94 -14.07 5.94
C LEU A 77 9.15 -14.98 6.91
N ASP A 78 8.29 -14.41 7.75
CA ASP A 78 7.41 -15.13 8.66
C ASP A 78 6.07 -15.55 8.02
N GLY A 79 5.88 -15.25 6.73
CA GLY A 79 4.68 -15.61 5.98
C GLY A 79 3.56 -14.58 6.01
N ARG A 80 3.66 -13.49 6.79
CA ARG A 80 2.71 -12.37 6.70
C ARG A 80 2.72 -11.78 5.30
N GLU A 81 1.55 -11.39 4.83
CA GLU A 81 1.37 -10.78 3.51
C GLU A 81 0.78 -9.39 3.62
N TRP A 82 1.21 -8.52 2.72
CA TRP A 82 0.69 -7.17 2.60
C TRP A 82 0.48 -6.79 1.14
N LYS A 83 -0.67 -6.19 0.84
CA LYS A 83 -1.10 -5.81 -0.52
C LYS A 83 -1.12 -4.28 -0.64
N PRO A 84 0.05 -3.61 -0.63
CA PRO A 84 0.11 -2.15 -0.45
C PRO A 84 -0.51 -1.38 -1.62
N ILE A 85 -0.47 -1.93 -2.84
CA ILE A 85 -1.11 -1.32 -4.01
C ILE A 85 -2.63 -1.37 -3.86
N ASN A 86 -3.21 -2.55 -3.59
CA ASN A 86 -4.65 -2.67 -3.34
C ASN A 86 -5.11 -1.72 -2.23
N LEU A 87 -4.32 -1.63 -1.16
CA LEU A 87 -4.60 -0.77 -0.03
C LEU A 87 -4.64 0.71 -0.42
N GLY A 88 -3.66 1.20 -1.20
CA GLY A 88 -3.68 2.58 -1.68
C GLY A 88 -4.95 2.92 -2.45
N PHE A 89 -5.36 2.04 -3.38
CA PHE A 89 -6.62 2.22 -4.11
C PHE A 89 -7.86 2.12 -3.21
N ALA A 90 -7.87 1.20 -2.25
CA ALA A 90 -8.97 1.06 -1.30
C ALA A 90 -9.14 2.32 -0.42
N MET A 91 -8.03 2.90 0.04
CA MET A 91 -8.03 4.15 0.82
C MET A 91 -8.61 5.32 0.03
N PHE A 92 -8.23 5.46 -1.24
CA PHE A 92 -8.78 6.51 -2.08
C PHE A 92 -10.30 6.38 -2.26
N ARG A 93 -10.81 5.15 -2.37
CA ARG A 93 -12.25 4.87 -2.54
C ARG A 93 -13.03 4.89 -1.23
N SER A 94 -12.37 4.69 -0.09
CA SER A 94 -13.03 4.61 1.22
C SER A 94 -13.58 5.97 1.67
N LYS A 95 -14.72 5.93 2.35
CA LYS A 95 -15.26 7.08 3.08
C LYS A 95 -14.55 7.28 4.42
N GLU A 96 -13.90 6.24 4.95
CA GLU A 96 -13.16 6.27 6.20
C GLU A 96 -11.70 6.69 5.98
N LEU A 97 -11.13 7.36 6.99
CA LEU A 97 -9.70 7.71 7.03
C LEU A 97 -8.89 6.46 7.34
N VAL A 98 -8.55 5.71 6.30
CA VAL A 98 -7.53 4.66 6.36
C VAL A 98 -6.29 5.22 5.66
N ASN A 99 -5.11 5.12 6.28
CA ASN A 99 -3.85 5.63 5.74
C ASN A 99 -2.74 4.55 5.70
N LEU A 100 -1.86 4.61 4.69
CA LEU A 100 -0.86 3.57 4.38
C LEU A 100 0.11 3.38 5.53
N ARG A 101 0.47 4.49 6.20
CA ARG A 101 1.34 4.44 7.37
C ARG A 101 0.73 3.61 8.49
N GLY A 102 -0.50 3.91 8.90
CA GLY A 102 -1.15 3.25 10.02
C GLY A 102 -1.40 1.77 9.76
N ALA A 103 -1.72 1.41 8.52
CA ALA A 103 -1.84 0.01 8.12
C ALA A 103 -0.50 -0.74 8.14
N LEU A 104 0.60 -0.06 7.79
CA LEU A 104 1.94 -0.63 7.91
C LEU A 104 2.38 -0.75 9.37
N GLU A 105 2.12 0.26 10.20
CA GLU A 105 2.39 0.23 11.64
C GLU A 105 1.61 -0.92 12.32
N ASP A 106 0.34 -1.11 11.98
CA ASP A 106 -0.47 -2.24 12.45
C ASP A 106 0.15 -3.58 12.00
N LEU A 107 0.53 -3.73 10.73
CA LEU A 107 1.20 -4.94 10.24
C LEU A 107 2.47 -5.25 11.04
N LEU A 108 3.34 -4.26 11.22
CA LEU A 108 4.61 -4.39 11.95
C LEU A 108 4.41 -4.62 13.46
N SER A 109 3.30 -4.18 14.04
CA SER A 109 2.99 -4.38 15.46
C SER A 109 2.56 -5.82 15.79
N ARG A 110 2.11 -6.59 14.79
CA ARG A 110 1.62 -7.98 14.94
C ARG A 110 2.73 -9.03 15.09
N THR A 111 3.96 -8.59 15.28
CA THR A 111 5.12 -9.47 15.45
C THR A 111 5.03 -10.15 16.81
N THR A 112 5.18 -11.49 16.84
CA THR A 112 5.15 -12.30 18.07
C THR A 112 6.52 -12.38 18.71
#